data_AF-J1I416-F1
#
_entry.id   AF-J1I416-F1
#
_cell.length_a   1.000
_cell.length_b   1.000
_cell.length_c   1.000
_cell.angle_alpha   90.00
_cell.angle_beta   90.00
_cell.angle_gamma   90.00
#
_symmetry.space_group_name_H-M   'P 1'
#
loop_
_entity.id
_entity.type
_entity.pdbx_description
1 polymer ?
#
loop_
_entity_poly.entity_id
_entity_poly.type
_entity_poly.pdbx_seq_one_letter_code
_entity_poly.pdbx_strand_id
1 'polypeptide(L)'
;MKVWLDKPIPLTFYSEVEKEVQKLINEKTADGIITYSPLRVEKEWTVIDYEEITPYTWKWVDLELPKADGTITKINLRRPHWWLEEIGVDSIGRDVYLDMPELGSEGWATVTGIRINQLDTRFWDEARKGDYVSRPITGKFIHESDDVYNLYFRDNAASPLGVTGLHPIWSIDRNGWVHAMDLNVGENIKTQYRKVVLIAKEKLEGRQKVYNLEVYQDHNFLVSIDRILVHNSCFGTRTSGGVFPKAPQLAKRLGIKEKQWHNGAGTGVKDNLKAALGFNGKKIKSLYGNNPDFGISPDGKSLYFRPTHGKFKGKTFDTSLTIQDVQDMVR
;
A
#
# COMPACT_ATOMS: atom_id res chain seq x y z
N MET A 1 11.81 15.13 24.83
CA MET A 1 11.89 15.79 23.51
C MET A 1 11.41 14.77 22.50
N LYS A 2 10.25 14.96 21.85
CA LYS A 2 9.85 14.08 20.74
C LYS A 2 10.93 14.27 19.66
N VAL A 3 11.56 13.17 19.22
CA VAL A 3 12.57 13.20 18.15
C VAL A 3 11.91 13.50 16.78
N TRP A 4 10.57 13.44 16.73
CA TRP A 4 9.77 13.45 15.52
C TRP A 4 8.77 14.61 15.51
N LEU A 5 8.58 15.20 14.33
CA LEU A 5 7.52 16.18 14.09
C LEU A 5 6.34 15.49 13.43
N ASP A 6 5.14 15.89 13.87
CA ASP A 6 3.87 15.41 13.31
C ASP A 6 3.41 16.30 12.14
N LYS A 7 4.11 17.42 11.89
CA LYS A 7 3.82 18.38 10.81
C LYS A 7 5.11 18.89 10.15
N PRO A 8 5.09 19.19 8.84
CA PRO A 8 6.22 19.80 8.15
C PRO A 8 6.65 21.11 8.80
N ILE A 9 7.96 21.35 8.86
CA ILE A 9 8.50 22.65 9.24
C ILE A 9 8.15 23.65 8.13
N PRO A 10 7.64 24.86 8.44
CA PRO A 10 7.33 25.87 7.43
C PRO A 10 8.55 26.25 6.58
N LEU A 11 8.35 26.51 5.29
CA LEU A 11 9.44 26.89 4.37
C LEU A 11 10.17 28.18 4.78
N THR A 12 9.55 29.03 5.62
CA THR A 12 10.16 30.24 6.17
C THR A 12 11.28 29.97 7.17
N PHE A 13 11.40 28.75 7.69
CA PHE A 13 12.54 28.35 8.53
C PHE A 13 13.82 28.10 7.72
N TYR A 14 13.68 27.82 6.42
CA TYR A 14 14.82 27.54 5.55
C TYR A 14 15.34 28.84 4.95
N SER A 15 16.64 29.07 5.08
CA SER A 15 17.36 30.07 4.28
C SER A 15 17.34 29.70 2.80
N GLU A 16 17.59 30.66 1.91
CA GLU A 16 17.68 30.39 0.46
C GLU A 16 18.78 29.37 0.14
N VAL A 17 19.90 29.39 0.87
CA VAL A 17 20.98 28.40 0.70
C VAL A 17 20.49 27.00 1.05
N GLU A 18 19.76 26.82 2.15
CA GLU A 18 19.21 25.51 2.52
C GLU A 18 18.18 24.99 1.52
N LYS A 19 17.38 25.89 0.92
CA LYS A 19 16.44 25.52 -0.14
C LYS A 19 17.16 25.00 -1.39
N GLU A 20 18.23 25.66 -1.83
CA GLU A 20 19.03 25.19 -2.96
C GLU A 20 19.75 23.88 -2.65
N VAL A 21 20.29 23.73 -1.43
CA VAL A 21 20.87 22.46 -0.98
C VAL A 21 19.81 21.35 -0.97
N GLN A 22 18.58 21.62 -0.53
CA GLN A 22 17.50 20.62 -0.53
C GLN A 22 17.12 20.17 -1.95
N LYS A 23 17.14 21.05 -2.95
CA LYS A 23 16.96 20.66 -4.36
C LYS A 23 18.07 19.70 -4.82
N LEU A 24 19.33 20.01 -4.51
CA LEU A 24 20.46 19.13 -4.82
C LEU A 24 20.37 17.77 -4.11
N ILE A 25 19.92 17.77 -2.84
CA ILE A 25 19.65 16.53 -2.10
C ILE A 25 18.60 15.71 -2.82
N ASN A 26 17.47 16.31 -3.22
CA ASN A 26 16.41 15.62 -3.95
C ASN A 26 16.95 14.99 -5.24
N GLU A 27 17.72 15.74 -6.04
CA GLU A 27 18.32 15.26 -7.29
C GLU A 27 19.30 14.09 -7.10
N LYS A 28 20.00 14.03 -5.96
CA LYS A 28 21.04 13.03 -5.70
C LYS A 28 20.56 11.80 -4.93
N THR A 29 19.48 11.93 -4.17
CA THR A 29 19.09 10.92 -3.16
C THR A 29 17.72 10.31 -3.39
N ALA A 30 16.92 10.86 -4.32
CA ALA A 30 15.59 10.36 -4.62
C ALA A 30 15.47 9.92 -6.07
N ASP A 31 14.98 8.70 -6.27
CA ASP A 31 14.62 8.19 -7.58
C ASP A 31 13.27 8.77 -8.00
N GLY A 32 13.24 9.39 -9.18
CA GLY A 32 12.02 9.79 -9.86
C GLY A 32 11.63 8.79 -10.94
N ILE A 33 10.33 8.58 -11.12
CA ILE A 33 9.78 7.83 -12.25
C ILE A 33 8.71 8.66 -12.96
N ILE A 34 8.63 8.50 -14.27
CA ILE A 34 7.64 9.22 -15.08
C ILE A 34 6.29 8.52 -14.94
N THR A 35 5.26 9.28 -14.60
CA THR A 35 3.86 8.85 -14.46
C THR A 35 2.98 9.54 -15.49
N TYR A 36 1.82 8.97 -15.78
CA TYR A 36 0.73 9.60 -16.52
C TYR A 36 -0.24 10.25 -15.51
N SER A 37 -0.20 11.58 -15.44
CA SER A 37 -0.94 12.43 -14.49
C SER A 37 -1.61 13.61 -15.22
N PRO A 38 -2.67 13.34 -16.02
CA PRO A 38 -3.43 14.39 -16.69
C PRO A 38 -4.12 15.32 -15.68
N LEU A 39 -4.15 16.63 -15.98
CA LEU A 39 -4.62 17.67 -15.04
C LEU A 39 -6.14 17.64 -14.78
N ARG A 40 -6.93 17.03 -15.66
CA ARG A 40 -8.41 17.11 -15.67
C ARG A 40 -9.07 15.74 -15.47
N VAL A 41 -8.47 14.90 -14.64
CA VAL A 41 -9.01 13.57 -14.30
C VAL A 41 -9.10 13.46 -12.78
N GLU A 42 -10.17 12.82 -12.30
CA GLU A 42 -10.32 12.48 -10.89
C GLU A 42 -9.17 11.57 -10.46
N LYS A 43 -8.57 11.88 -9.31
CA LYS A 43 -7.43 11.13 -8.80
C LYS A 43 -7.89 10.19 -7.70
N GLU A 44 -7.44 8.94 -7.75
CA GLU A 44 -7.71 7.92 -6.74
C GLU A 44 -6.78 8.08 -5.52
N TRP A 45 -6.74 9.27 -4.93
CA TRP A 45 -5.84 9.59 -3.83
C TRP A 45 -6.35 9.07 -2.49
N THR A 46 -5.41 8.54 -1.70
CA THR A 46 -5.59 8.25 -0.28
C THR A 46 -5.18 9.46 0.56
N VAL A 47 -5.44 9.41 1.87
CA VAL A 47 -5.04 10.47 2.82
C VAL A 47 -3.53 10.76 2.73
N ILE A 48 -2.71 9.73 2.51
CA ILE A 48 -1.25 9.84 2.42
C ILE A 48 -0.82 10.65 1.20
N ASP A 49 -1.55 10.57 0.07
CA ASP A 49 -1.20 11.25 -1.18
C ASP A 49 -1.38 12.78 -1.13
N TYR A 50 -2.16 13.26 -0.15
CA TYR A 50 -2.32 14.69 0.12
C TYR A 50 -1.20 15.27 0.99
N GLU A 51 -0.36 14.43 1.60
CA GLU A 51 0.70 14.88 2.49
C GLU A 51 2.03 15.08 1.77
N GLU A 52 2.67 16.23 2.03
CA GLU A 52 4.03 16.48 1.59
C GLU A 52 4.99 15.50 2.27
N ILE A 53 5.83 14.86 1.46
CA ILE A 53 6.95 14.06 1.95
C ILE A 53 8.04 15.01 2.40
N THR A 54 8.43 14.98 3.67
CA THR A 54 9.55 15.79 4.18
C THR A 54 10.51 14.98 5.04
N PRO A 55 11.75 15.44 5.24
CA PRO A 55 12.73 14.72 6.07
C PRO A 55 12.29 14.49 7.52
N TYR A 56 11.49 15.42 8.04
CA TYR A 56 11.10 15.46 9.45
C TYR A 56 9.74 14.82 9.74
N THR A 57 8.94 14.50 8.73
CA THR A 57 7.62 13.88 8.91
C THR A 57 7.52 12.48 8.31
N TRP A 58 8.48 12.06 7.50
CA TRP A 58 8.49 10.73 6.84
C TRP A 58 9.77 9.95 7.15
N LYS A 59 9.68 8.62 7.00
CA LYS A 59 10.80 7.68 7.09
C LYS A 59 10.70 6.62 6.01
N TRP A 60 11.83 5.96 5.76
CA TRP A 60 11.87 4.68 5.07
C TRP A 60 11.76 3.56 6.10
N VAL A 61 10.87 2.60 5.86
CA VAL A 61 10.79 1.33 6.58
C VAL A 61 11.05 0.19 5.61
N ASP A 62 11.85 -0.77 6.04
CA ASP A 62 12.12 -2.01 5.33
C ASP A 62 11.39 -3.14 6.05
N LEU A 63 10.64 -3.94 5.29
CA LEU A 63 9.78 -5.01 5.77
C LEU A 63 10.07 -6.28 4.99
N GLU A 64 10.02 -7.43 5.66
CA GLU A 64 10.03 -8.75 5.04
C GLU A 64 8.70 -9.46 5.34
N LEU A 65 7.94 -9.75 4.28
CA LEU A 65 6.62 -10.37 4.36
C LEU A 65 6.71 -11.82 3.82
N PRO A 66 6.67 -12.84 4.69
CA PRO A 66 6.63 -14.23 4.26
C PRO A 66 5.32 -14.56 3.54
N LYS A 67 5.41 -15.31 2.44
CA LYS A 67 4.26 -15.82 1.68
C LYS A 67 3.99 -17.29 2.03
N ALA A 68 2.77 -17.73 1.74
CA ALA A 68 2.33 -19.11 1.99
C ALA A 68 3.14 -20.17 1.21
N ASP A 69 3.76 -19.77 0.09
CA ASP A 69 4.58 -20.64 -0.75
C ASP A 69 6.06 -20.73 -0.32
N GLY A 70 6.38 -20.19 0.85
CA GLY A 70 7.72 -20.18 1.43
C GLY A 70 8.63 -19.07 0.93
N THR A 71 8.20 -18.26 -0.05
CA THR A 71 8.97 -17.10 -0.52
C THR A 71 8.80 -15.89 0.42
N ILE A 72 9.68 -14.90 0.27
CA ILE A 72 9.63 -13.66 1.05
C ILE A 72 9.48 -12.48 0.08
N THR A 73 8.52 -11.61 0.36
CA THR A 73 8.43 -10.29 -0.29
C THR A 73 9.28 -9.31 0.51
N LYS A 74 10.28 -8.69 -0.14
CA LYS A 74 11.02 -7.58 0.44
C LYS A 74 10.36 -6.27 0.05
N ILE A 75 10.08 -5.44 1.03
CA ILE A 75 9.28 -4.23 0.86
C ILE A 75 10.06 -3.06 1.46
N ASN A 76 10.27 -2.01 0.68
CA ASN A 76 10.78 -0.73 1.17
C ASN A 76 9.67 0.30 1.00
N LEU A 77 9.23 0.94 2.07
CA LEU A 77 8.16 1.93 2.05
C LEU A 77 8.61 3.24 2.66
N ARG A 78 8.30 4.34 1.99
CA ARG A 78 8.36 5.67 2.54
C ARG A 78 6.98 6.01 3.10
N ARG A 79 6.90 6.27 4.40
CA ARG A 79 5.62 6.54 5.09
C ARG A 79 5.72 7.69 6.09
N PRO A 80 4.62 8.40 6.34
CA PRO A 80 4.58 9.42 7.38
C PRO A 80 4.68 8.77 8.76
N HIS A 81 5.22 9.52 9.73
CA HIS A 81 5.43 9.05 11.09
C HIS A 81 4.15 8.52 11.74
N TRP A 82 3.03 9.21 11.57
CA TRP A 82 1.75 8.79 12.15
C TRP A 82 1.33 7.41 11.65
N TRP A 83 1.61 7.07 10.39
CA TRP A 83 1.24 5.78 9.81
C TRP A 83 2.11 4.67 10.40
N LEU A 84 3.41 4.94 10.52
CA LEU A 84 4.37 4.03 11.16
C LEU A 84 3.99 3.77 12.62
N GLU A 85 3.63 4.81 13.37
CA GLU A 85 3.12 4.68 14.74
C GLU A 85 1.79 3.90 14.79
N GLU A 86 0.87 4.14 13.87
CA GLU A 86 -0.44 3.48 13.82
C GLU A 86 -0.32 1.97 13.59
N ILE A 87 0.59 1.54 12.71
CA ILE A 87 0.83 0.12 12.44
C ILE A 87 1.85 -0.51 13.40
N GLY A 88 2.42 0.26 14.33
CA GLY A 88 3.33 -0.24 15.36
C GLY A 88 4.78 -0.45 14.92
N VAL A 89 5.26 0.28 13.90
CA VAL A 89 6.67 0.31 13.51
C VAL A 89 7.42 1.29 14.42
N ASP A 90 7.85 0.80 15.58
CA ASP A 90 8.64 1.57 16.56
C ASP A 90 10.10 1.08 16.70
N SER A 91 10.40 -0.13 16.20
CA SER A 91 11.67 -0.80 16.39
C SER A 91 11.93 -1.87 15.31
N ILE A 92 13.22 -2.16 15.06
CA ILE A 92 13.63 -3.26 14.17
C ILE A 92 13.38 -4.60 14.88
N GLY A 93 12.90 -5.60 14.14
CA GLY A 93 12.54 -6.93 14.62
C GLY A 93 11.08 -7.05 15.05
N ARG A 94 10.30 -5.97 14.99
CA ARG A 94 8.87 -5.99 15.31
C ARG A 94 8.06 -6.56 14.15
N ASP A 95 7.06 -7.39 14.46
CA ASP A 95 6.07 -7.83 13.48
C ASP A 95 4.90 -6.85 13.43
N VAL A 96 4.52 -6.45 12.21
CA VAL A 96 3.45 -5.50 11.92
C VAL A 96 2.53 -6.04 10.82
N TYR A 97 1.27 -5.62 10.82
CA TYR A 97 0.34 -6.04 9.77
C TYR A 97 0.39 -5.05 8.62
N LEU A 98 0.78 -5.52 7.44
CA LEU A 98 0.73 -4.75 6.22
C LEU A 98 -0.58 -5.07 5.48
N ASP A 99 -1.34 -4.03 5.15
CA ASP A 99 -2.58 -4.13 4.38
C ASP A 99 -2.45 -3.28 3.09
N MET A 100 -1.86 -3.90 2.07
CA MET A 100 -1.62 -3.29 0.75
C MET A 100 -1.98 -4.26 -0.39
N PRO A 101 -3.26 -4.67 -0.49
CA PRO A 101 -3.72 -5.68 -1.45
C PRO A 101 -3.52 -5.26 -2.91
N GLU A 102 -3.58 -3.96 -3.22
CA GLU A 102 -3.33 -3.45 -4.58
C GLU A 102 -1.91 -3.76 -5.08
N LEU A 103 -0.95 -3.90 -4.16
CA LEU A 103 0.45 -4.23 -4.43
C LEU A 103 0.75 -5.71 -4.10
N GLY A 104 -0.28 -6.54 -3.94
CA GLY A 104 -0.17 -7.96 -3.64
C GLY A 104 0.49 -8.27 -2.29
N SER A 105 0.45 -7.33 -1.36
CA SER A 105 1.16 -7.41 -0.08
C SER A 105 0.18 -7.21 1.08
N GLU A 106 -0.41 -8.31 1.54
CA GLU A 106 -1.28 -8.34 2.71
C GLU A 106 -0.80 -9.44 3.67
N GLY A 107 -0.51 -9.10 4.92
CA GLY A 107 -0.06 -10.06 5.92
C GLY A 107 0.86 -9.50 6.99
N TRP A 108 1.33 -10.39 7.86
CA TRP A 108 2.35 -10.09 8.86
C TRP A 108 3.71 -9.92 8.18
N ALA A 109 4.38 -8.80 8.47
CA ALA A 109 5.72 -8.52 8.00
C ALA A 109 6.62 -8.14 9.16
N THR A 110 7.87 -8.57 9.12
CA THR A 110 8.88 -8.19 10.12
C THR A 110 9.60 -6.92 9.67
N VAL A 111 9.71 -5.95 10.56
CA VAL A 111 10.51 -4.73 10.35
C VAL A 111 11.99 -5.07 10.38
N THR A 112 12.70 -4.86 9.27
CA THR A 112 14.13 -5.15 9.15
C THR A 112 14.99 -3.89 9.09
N GLY A 113 14.40 -2.72 8.85
CA GLY A 113 15.11 -1.46 8.81
C GLY A 113 14.21 -0.24 8.98
N ILE A 114 14.72 0.80 9.63
CA ILE A 114 14.09 2.12 9.72
C ILE A 114 15.18 3.15 9.39
N ARG A 115 14.95 3.99 8.40
CA ARG A 115 15.94 4.93 7.86
C ARG A 115 15.33 6.32 7.71
N ILE A 116 16.18 7.34 7.81
CA ILE A 116 15.75 8.72 7.57
C ILE A 116 15.25 8.90 6.14
N ASN A 117 14.26 9.76 5.97
CA ASN A 117 13.92 10.30 4.66
C ASN A 117 14.73 11.60 4.45
N GLN A 118 15.30 11.78 3.26
CA GLN A 118 15.96 13.04 2.87
C GLN A 118 15.17 13.82 1.82
N LEU A 119 14.17 13.19 1.19
CA LEU A 119 13.32 13.83 0.19
C LEU A 119 12.43 14.88 0.83
N ASP A 120 12.36 16.05 0.19
CA ASP A 120 11.34 17.06 0.45
C ASP A 120 10.57 17.37 -0.84
N THR A 121 9.32 16.91 -0.97
CA THR A 121 8.54 17.07 -2.20
C THR A 121 8.21 18.51 -2.55
N ARG A 122 8.33 19.44 -1.60
CA ARG A 122 8.11 20.88 -1.85
C ARG A 122 9.19 21.49 -2.75
N PHE A 123 10.33 20.81 -2.85
CA PHE A 123 11.46 21.16 -3.72
C PHE A 123 11.67 20.12 -4.83
N TRP A 124 10.63 19.35 -5.16
CA TRP A 124 10.70 18.37 -6.26
C TRP A 124 10.40 19.05 -7.59
N ASP A 125 11.26 18.81 -8.58
CA ASP A 125 10.96 19.21 -9.96
C ASP A 125 10.10 18.13 -10.63
N GLU A 126 8.82 18.44 -10.83
CA GLU A 126 7.89 17.55 -11.54
C GLU A 126 8.26 17.35 -13.02
N ALA A 127 9.09 18.23 -13.61
CA ALA A 127 9.54 18.16 -15.00
C ALA A 127 8.38 17.87 -16.01
N ARG A 128 7.22 18.52 -15.79
CA ARG A 128 5.97 18.21 -16.51
C ARG A 128 6.12 18.38 -18.02
N LYS A 129 5.67 17.36 -18.78
CA LYS A 129 5.61 17.34 -20.24
C LYS A 129 4.25 16.81 -20.68
N GLY A 130 3.32 17.72 -20.96
CA GLY A 130 1.92 17.37 -21.24
C GLY A 130 1.27 16.68 -20.04
N ASP A 131 0.71 15.50 -20.28
CA ASP A 131 0.08 14.67 -19.24
C ASP A 131 1.07 13.90 -18.37
N TYR A 132 2.39 14.02 -18.61
CA TYR A 132 3.39 13.23 -17.90
C TYR A 132 4.22 14.09 -16.94
N VAL A 133 4.51 13.54 -15.76
CA VAL A 133 5.34 14.17 -14.72
C VAL A 133 6.29 13.17 -14.10
N SER A 134 7.40 13.67 -13.57
CA SER A 134 8.27 12.93 -12.67
C SER A 134 7.69 12.94 -11.27
N ARG A 135 7.54 11.76 -10.67
CA ARG A 135 7.13 11.59 -9.27
C ARG A 135 8.18 10.78 -8.51
N PRO A 136 8.43 11.08 -7.24
CA PRO A 136 9.33 10.28 -6.42
C PRO A 136 8.71 8.91 -6.12
N ILE A 137 9.56 7.88 -6.10
CA ILE A 137 9.17 6.53 -5.66
C ILE A 137 8.94 6.56 -4.13
N THR A 138 7.80 6.04 -3.68
CA THR A 138 7.43 5.88 -2.27
C THR A 138 7.45 4.44 -1.80
N GLY A 139 7.47 3.48 -2.72
CA GLY A 139 7.53 2.06 -2.37
C GLY A 139 8.26 1.22 -3.40
N LYS A 140 8.98 0.20 -2.94
CA LYS A 140 9.60 -0.83 -3.78
C LYS A 140 9.24 -2.19 -3.20
N PHE A 141 8.69 -3.07 -4.04
CA PHE A 141 8.26 -4.40 -3.67
C PHE A 141 9.01 -5.40 -4.53
N ILE A 142 9.65 -6.37 -3.89
CA ILE A 142 10.49 -7.36 -4.55
C ILE A 142 10.00 -8.74 -4.12
N HIS A 143 9.54 -9.54 -5.08
CA HIS A 143 9.08 -10.90 -4.81
C HIS A 143 9.41 -11.84 -5.96
N GLU A 144 9.08 -13.11 -5.79
CA GLU A 144 9.16 -14.11 -6.84
C GLU A 144 7.76 -14.43 -7.39
N SER A 145 7.67 -14.66 -8.70
CA SER A 145 6.47 -15.08 -9.40
C SER A 145 6.82 -16.11 -10.47
N ASP A 146 6.01 -17.15 -10.58
CA ASP A 146 6.03 -18.15 -11.64
C ASP A 146 5.11 -17.77 -12.83
N ASP A 147 4.48 -16.60 -12.76
CA ASP A 147 3.60 -16.08 -13.79
C ASP A 147 4.19 -14.83 -14.43
N VAL A 148 5.32 -15.00 -15.12
CA VAL A 148 6.04 -13.91 -15.79
C VAL A 148 6.07 -14.14 -17.30
N TYR A 149 5.85 -13.07 -18.04
CA TYR A 149 5.87 -13.03 -19.48
C TYR A 149 6.95 -12.06 -19.98
N ASN A 150 7.63 -12.44 -21.06
CA ASN A 150 8.36 -11.52 -21.90
C ASN A 150 7.43 -11.01 -23.02
N LEU A 151 7.25 -9.70 -23.06
CA LEU A 151 6.51 -9.02 -24.12
C LEU A 151 7.50 -8.35 -25.09
N TYR A 152 7.42 -8.72 -26.35
CA TYR A 152 8.29 -8.21 -27.41
C TYR A 152 7.57 -7.13 -28.18
N PHE A 153 8.15 -5.94 -28.25
CA PHE A 153 7.59 -4.78 -28.92
C PHE A 153 8.37 -4.45 -30.18
N ARG A 154 7.66 -4.05 -31.25
CA ARG A 154 8.22 -3.88 -32.60
C ARG A 154 9.51 -3.06 -32.63
N ASP A 155 9.57 -2.00 -31.83
CA ASP A 155 10.62 -0.99 -31.94
C ASP A 155 11.86 -1.33 -31.10
N ASN A 156 11.72 -2.20 -30.09
CA ASN A 156 12.80 -2.66 -29.20
C ASN A 156 12.74 -4.17 -28.97
N ALA A 157 12.58 -4.95 -30.04
CA ALA A 157 12.38 -6.40 -29.96
C ALA A 157 13.52 -7.15 -29.25
N ALA A 158 14.75 -6.61 -29.25
CA ALA A 158 15.89 -7.19 -28.55
C ALA A 158 15.88 -6.97 -27.02
N SER A 159 14.92 -6.20 -26.49
CA SER A 159 14.80 -5.86 -25.07
C SER A 159 13.35 -6.02 -24.64
N PRO A 160 12.86 -7.26 -24.47
CA PRO A 160 11.48 -7.50 -24.09
C PRO A 160 11.17 -6.91 -22.71
N LEU A 161 9.91 -6.55 -22.50
CA LEU A 161 9.39 -6.20 -21.19
C LEU A 161 9.05 -7.48 -20.43
N GLY A 162 9.83 -7.81 -19.41
CA GLY A 162 9.49 -8.83 -18.42
C GLY A 162 8.43 -8.29 -17.45
N VAL A 163 7.29 -8.97 -17.35
CA VAL A 163 6.14 -8.49 -16.58
C VAL A 163 5.30 -9.66 -16.06
N THR A 164 4.71 -9.55 -14.86
CA THR A 164 3.80 -10.57 -14.35
C THR A 164 2.51 -10.62 -15.18
N GLY A 165 1.91 -11.79 -15.35
CA GLY A 165 0.74 -11.98 -16.22
C GLY A 165 -0.42 -11.05 -15.88
N LEU A 166 -0.74 -10.89 -14.59
CA LEU A 166 -1.80 -10.02 -14.11
C LEU A 166 -1.46 -8.52 -14.08
N HIS A 167 -0.24 -8.10 -14.45
CA HIS A 167 0.10 -6.69 -14.41
C HIS A 167 -0.64 -5.92 -15.51
N PRO A 168 -1.32 -4.80 -15.21
CA PRO A 168 -2.10 -4.09 -16.21
C PRO A 168 -1.24 -3.18 -17.10
N ILE A 169 -1.49 -3.24 -18.40
CA ILE A 169 -0.87 -2.43 -19.44
C ILE A 169 -1.99 -1.70 -20.19
N TRP A 170 -1.80 -0.42 -20.51
CA TRP A 170 -2.82 0.34 -21.25
C TRP A 170 -2.83 -0.04 -22.74
N SER A 171 -3.90 -0.70 -23.18
CA SER A 171 -4.18 -0.97 -24.58
C SER A 171 -4.93 0.19 -25.21
N ILE A 172 -4.40 0.71 -26.32
CA ILE A 172 -5.08 1.71 -27.14
C ILE A 172 -6.26 1.07 -27.88
N ASP A 173 -6.08 -0.15 -28.40
CA ASP A 173 -7.11 -0.82 -29.20
C ASP A 173 -8.34 -1.19 -28.37
N ARG A 174 -8.15 -1.56 -27.10
CA ARG A 174 -9.24 -1.82 -26.15
C ARG A 174 -9.67 -0.62 -25.34
N ASN A 175 -8.96 0.51 -25.48
CA ASN A 175 -9.17 1.74 -24.72
C ASN A 175 -9.29 1.48 -23.20
N GLY A 176 -8.33 0.73 -22.65
CA GLY A 176 -8.38 0.33 -21.25
C GLY A 176 -7.17 -0.46 -20.79
N TRP A 177 -7.15 -0.72 -19.48
CA TRP A 177 -6.15 -1.55 -18.85
C TRP A 177 -6.42 -3.03 -19.13
N VAL A 178 -5.41 -3.75 -19.59
CA VAL A 178 -5.48 -5.17 -19.93
C VAL A 178 -4.32 -5.87 -19.23
N HIS A 179 -4.58 -7.04 -18.63
CA HIS A 179 -3.52 -7.85 -18.06
C HIS A 179 -2.50 -8.23 -19.16
N ALA A 180 -1.21 -8.22 -18.83
CA ALA A 180 -0.14 -8.58 -19.76
C ALA A 180 -0.36 -9.95 -20.42
N MET A 181 -0.87 -10.93 -19.67
CA MET A 181 -1.21 -12.25 -20.19
C MET A 181 -2.37 -12.26 -21.20
N ASP A 182 -3.24 -11.25 -21.18
CA ASP A 182 -4.45 -11.17 -22.01
C ASP A 182 -4.27 -10.28 -23.26
N LEU A 183 -3.11 -9.63 -23.40
CA LEU A 183 -2.76 -8.85 -24.59
C LEU A 183 -2.60 -9.76 -25.82
N ASN A 184 -3.10 -9.29 -26.96
CA ASN A 184 -3.01 -9.98 -28.24
C ASN A 184 -1.81 -9.49 -29.04
N VAL A 185 -1.14 -10.39 -29.77
CA VAL A 185 -0.14 -9.99 -30.76
C VAL A 185 -0.81 -9.12 -31.82
N GLY A 186 -0.16 -8.01 -32.19
CA GLY A 186 -0.69 -6.98 -33.08
C GLY A 186 -1.34 -5.79 -32.35
N GLU A 187 -1.56 -5.89 -31.05
CA GLU A 187 -2.23 -4.85 -30.24
C GLU A 187 -1.34 -3.61 -30.04
N ASN A 188 -1.95 -2.43 -30.16
CA ASN A 188 -1.29 -1.15 -29.95
C ASN A 188 -1.30 -0.77 -28.45
N ILE A 189 -0.11 -0.60 -27.89
CA ILE A 189 0.11 -0.26 -26.48
C ILE A 189 0.49 1.21 -26.34
N LYS A 190 -0.04 1.88 -25.33
CA LYS A 190 0.27 3.28 -25.05
C LYS A 190 1.66 3.44 -24.47
N THR A 191 2.38 4.43 -25.00
CA THR A 191 3.66 4.89 -24.47
C THR A 191 3.60 6.40 -24.17
N GLN A 192 4.68 6.96 -23.64
CA GLN A 192 4.71 8.40 -23.34
C GLN A 192 4.35 9.29 -24.53
N TYR A 193 4.96 9.03 -25.69
CA TYR A 193 4.93 9.94 -26.83
C TYR A 193 4.11 9.41 -28.01
N ARG A 194 3.74 8.12 -27.99
CA ARG A 194 3.17 7.43 -29.15
C ARG A 194 2.46 6.14 -28.73
N LYS A 195 2.47 5.17 -29.65
CA LYS A 195 2.10 3.77 -29.43
C LYS A 195 3.25 2.86 -29.83
N VAL A 196 3.23 1.64 -29.33
CA VAL A 196 4.10 0.54 -29.79
C VAL A 196 3.26 -0.71 -30.01
N VAL A 197 3.66 -1.59 -30.94
CA VAL A 197 2.89 -2.80 -31.29
C VAL A 197 3.53 -4.01 -30.63
N LEU A 198 2.72 -4.81 -29.92
CA LEU A 198 3.14 -6.12 -29.40
C LEU A 198 3.33 -7.09 -30.58
N ILE A 199 4.52 -7.66 -30.74
CA ILE A 199 4.85 -8.56 -31.86
C ILE A 199 5.01 -10.02 -31.43
N ALA A 200 5.33 -10.28 -30.16
CA ALA A 200 5.36 -11.61 -29.59
C ALA A 200 5.18 -11.54 -28.06
N LYS A 201 4.74 -12.65 -27.49
CA LYS A 201 4.61 -12.86 -26.04
C LYS A 201 5.05 -14.27 -25.70
N GLU A 202 5.89 -14.41 -24.70
CA GLU A 202 6.43 -15.68 -24.24
C GLU A 202 6.24 -15.78 -22.72
N LYS A 203 5.69 -16.90 -22.23
CA LYS A 203 5.67 -17.18 -20.79
C LYS A 203 7.02 -17.75 -20.39
N LEU A 204 7.62 -17.20 -19.34
CA LEU A 204 8.85 -17.71 -18.78
C LEU A 204 8.57 -18.89 -17.86
N GLU A 205 9.38 -19.94 -17.98
CA GLU A 205 9.35 -21.08 -17.08
C GLU A 205 10.06 -20.76 -15.76
N GLY A 206 9.58 -21.37 -14.68
CA GLY A 206 10.13 -21.21 -13.34
C GLY A 206 9.83 -19.86 -12.68
N ARG A 207 10.30 -19.72 -11.43
CA ARG A 207 10.11 -18.50 -10.66
C ARG A 207 11.12 -17.44 -11.07
N GLN A 208 10.61 -16.24 -11.32
CA GLN A 208 11.39 -15.06 -11.66
C GLN A 208 11.27 -14.03 -10.56
N LYS A 209 12.36 -13.32 -10.29
CA LYS A 209 12.36 -12.18 -9.39
C LYS A 209 11.74 -10.97 -10.10
N VAL A 210 10.67 -10.42 -9.52
CA VAL A 210 9.91 -9.31 -10.07
C VAL A 210 9.87 -8.14 -9.10
N TYR A 211 9.61 -6.96 -9.66
CA TYR A 211 9.66 -5.68 -8.95
C TYR A 211 8.37 -4.92 -9.21
N ASN A 212 7.76 -4.38 -8.16
CA ASN A 212 6.66 -3.43 -8.26
C ASN A 212 7.04 -2.13 -7.53
N LEU A 213 6.49 -1.01 -7.98
CA LEU A 213 6.77 0.31 -7.43
C LEU A 213 5.48 0.95 -6.93
N GLU A 214 5.59 1.69 -5.84
CA GLU A 214 4.60 2.69 -5.46
C GLU A 214 5.20 4.07 -5.70
N VAL A 215 4.39 4.97 -6.24
CA VAL A 215 4.82 6.27 -6.72
C VAL A 215 3.94 7.33 -6.10
N TYR A 216 4.54 8.43 -5.65
CA TYR A 216 3.82 9.51 -4.99
C TYR A 216 2.71 10.07 -5.90
N GLN A 217 1.47 10.12 -5.39
CA GLN A 217 0.29 10.73 -6.04
C GLN A 217 -0.21 10.09 -7.36
N ASP A 218 0.45 9.09 -7.92
CA ASP A 218 0.01 8.47 -9.17
C ASP A 218 0.14 6.94 -9.06
N HIS A 219 -0.92 6.21 -9.42
CA HIS A 219 -0.95 4.73 -9.35
C HIS A 219 -0.55 4.07 -10.66
N ASN A 220 0.24 4.76 -11.48
CA ASN A 220 0.69 4.30 -12.77
C ASN A 220 2.09 4.87 -13.05
N PHE A 221 2.85 4.21 -13.92
CA PHE A 221 4.16 4.69 -14.32
C PHE A 221 4.57 4.14 -15.68
N LEU A 222 5.68 4.67 -16.21
CA LEU A 222 6.23 4.26 -17.49
C LEU A 222 7.42 3.32 -17.28
N VAL A 223 7.45 2.21 -18.01
CA VAL A 223 8.51 1.19 -17.96
C VAL A 223 9.16 0.95 -19.31
N SER A 224 10.31 0.28 -19.30
CA SER A 224 11.10 -0.08 -20.48
C SER A 224 11.65 1.13 -21.27
N ILE A 225 12.46 0.83 -22.28
CA ILE A 225 12.98 1.82 -23.24
C ILE A 225 11.83 2.50 -24.00
N ASP A 226 10.76 1.74 -24.30
CA ASP A 226 9.59 2.24 -25.01
C ASP A 226 8.71 3.16 -24.16
N ARG A 227 8.95 3.28 -22.85
CA ARG A 227 8.13 4.06 -21.90
C ARG A 227 6.66 3.66 -21.94
N ILE A 228 6.41 2.36 -21.84
CA ILE A 228 5.09 1.74 -21.84
C ILE A 228 4.36 2.08 -20.55
N LEU A 229 3.08 2.46 -20.67
CA LEU A 229 2.23 2.81 -19.54
C LEU A 229 1.68 1.56 -18.84
N VAL A 230 2.00 1.42 -17.55
CA VAL A 230 1.54 0.34 -16.66
C VAL A 230 0.88 0.90 -15.40
N HIS A 231 0.11 0.07 -14.69
CA HIS A 231 -0.63 0.45 -13.49
C HIS A 231 -0.20 -0.36 -12.26
N ASN A 232 -0.22 0.27 -11.07
CA ASN A 232 0.17 -0.36 -9.80
C ASN A 232 -0.87 -1.34 -9.29
N SER A 233 -2.15 -1.06 -9.54
CA SER A 233 -3.26 -1.86 -9.04
C SER A 233 -3.46 -3.11 -9.90
N CYS A 234 -3.37 -4.28 -9.29
CA CYS A 234 -4.01 -5.47 -9.84
C CYS A 234 -5.53 -5.18 -9.98
N PHE A 235 -6.07 -5.16 -11.21
CA PHE A 235 -7.52 -5.05 -11.42
C PHE A 235 -8.22 -6.26 -10.79
N GLY A 236 -8.59 -6.14 -9.51
CA GLY A 236 -9.03 -7.30 -8.76
C GLY A 236 -9.10 -7.18 -7.25
N THR A 237 -9.14 -5.97 -6.65
CA THR A 237 -9.86 -5.66 -5.39
C THR A 237 -9.57 -4.22 -5.02
N ARG A 238 -10.58 -3.35 -5.07
CA ARG A 238 -10.53 -2.03 -4.44
C ARG A 238 -10.33 -2.21 -2.94
N THR A 239 -9.23 -1.69 -2.40
CA THR A 239 -9.13 -1.44 -0.95
C THR A 239 -8.13 -0.32 -0.72
N SER A 240 -8.68 0.89 -0.78
CA SER A 240 -8.19 2.09 -0.11
C SER A 240 -7.71 1.77 1.31
N GLY A 241 -6.59 2.40 1.72
CA GLY A 241 -5.77 2.04 2.87
C GLY A 241 -6.45 1.75 4.21
N GLY A 242 -5.83 0.84 4.96
CA GLY A 242 -6.06 0.65 6.40
C GLY A 242 -7.41 -0.02 6.73
N VAL A 243 -7.63 -1.23 6.23
CA VAL A 243 -8.88 -1.98 6.41
C VAL A 243 -8.71 -3.00 7.54
N PHE A 244 -9.39 -2.75 8.66
CA PHE A 244 -9.68 -3.81 9.64
C PHE A 244 -10.33 -4.98 8.91
N PRO A 245 -9.96 -6.24 9.23
CA PRO A 245 -10.45 -7.39 8.47
C PRO A 245 -11.97 -7.38 8.42
N LYS A 246 -12.54 -7.54 7.22
CA LYS A 246 -13.98 -7.69 7.05
C LYS A 246 -14.46 -8.88 7.89
N ALA A 247 -15.72 -8.86 8.30
CA ALA A 247 -16.33 -9.91 9.11
C ALA A 247 -16.02 -11.36 8.66
N PRO A 248 -16.02 -11.71 7.35
CA PRO A 248 -15.64 -13.05 6.90
C PRO A 248 -14.18 -13.40 7.22
N GLN A 249 -13.26 -12.45 7.04
CA GLN A 249 -11.83 -12.64 7.29
C GLN A 249 -11.55 -12.81 8.78
N LEU A 250 -12.21 -11.99 9.61
CA LEU A 250 -12.09 -12.07 11.06
C LEU A 250 -12.68 -13.38 11.61
N ALA A 251 -13.87 -13.77 11.13
CA ALA A 251 -14.50 -15.04 11.50
C ALA A 251 -13.61 -16.24 11.15
N LYS A 252 -13.00 -16.24 9.95
CA LYS A 252 -12.04 -17.26 9.54
C LYS A 252 -10.84 -17.35 10.49
N ARG A 253 -10.26 -16.21 10.89
CA ARG A 253 -9.12 -16.21 11.85
C ARG A 253 -9.52 -16.66 13.25
N LEU A 254 -10.74 -16.40 13.67
CA LEU A 254 -11.28 -16.87 14.94
C LEU A 254 -11.70 -18.36 14.89
N GLY A 255 -11.69 -19.00 13.72
CA GLY A 255 -12.15 -20.39 13.56
C GLY A 255 -13.66 -20.55 13.74
N ILE A 256 -14.44 -19.50 13.50
CA ILE A 256 -15.90 -19.48 13.63
C ILE A 256 -16.57 -19.24 12.28
N LYS A 257 -17.85 -19.61 12.13
CA LYS A 257 -18.62 -19.30 10.92
C LYS A 257 -18.95 -17.81 10.90
N GLU A 258 -18.88 -17.17 9.73
CA GLU A 258 -19.20 -15.75 9.55
C GLU A 258 -20.55 -15.34 10.17
N LYS A 259 -21.59 -16.17 9.99
CA LYS A 259 -22.91 -15.95 10.58
C LYS A 259 -22.91 -15.86 12.13
N GLN A 260 -21.93 -16.47 12.80
CA GLN A 260 -21.78 -16.41 14.26
C GLN A 260 -21.21 -15.07 14.70
N TRP A 261 -20.47 -14.36 13.84
CA TRP A 261 -19.89 -13.06 14.15
C TRP A 261 -20.95 -11.95 14.29
N HIS A 262 -21.91 -11.89 13.35
CA HIS A 262 -22.95 -10.85 13.26
C HIS A 262 -24.37 -11.31 13.59
N ASN A 263 -24.54 -12.42 14.31
CA ASN A 263 -25.85 -13.06 14.47
C ASN A 263 -26.95 -12.06 14.88
N GLY A 264 -27.92 -11.81 13.98
CA GLY A 264 -28.88 -10.69 14.04
C GLY A 264 -29.88 -10.73 15.20
N ALA A 265 -29.72 -11.65 16.14
CA ALA A 265 -30.53 -11.82 17.34
C ALA A 265 -29.84 -11.29 18.63
N GLY A 266 -28.72 -10.58 18.51
CA GLY A 266 -28.00 -10.02 19.67
C GLY A 266 -27.15 -11.03 20.44
N THR A 267 -26.93 -12.21 19.88
CA THR A 267 -26.14 -13.32 20.46
C THR A 267 -24.86 -13.58 19.68
N GLY A 268 -24.50 -12.70 18.75
CA GLY A 268 -23.27 -12.83 17.96
C GLY A 268 -22.03 -12.57 18.81
N VAL A 269 -20.90 -13.12 18.37
CA VAL A 269 -19.60 -12.92 19.05
C VAL A 269 -19.27 -11.44 19.25
N LYS A 270 -19.58 -10.61 18.25
CA LYS A 270 -19.37 -9.15 18.34
C LYS A 270 -20.22 -8.50 19.44
N ASP A 271 -21.43 -9.00 19.69
CA ASP A 271 -22.29 -8.47 20.75
C ASP A 271 -21.81 -8.91 22.14
N ASN A 272 -21.40 -10.17 22.28
CA ASN A 272 -20.79 -10.68 23.52
C ASN A 272 -19.50 -9.92 23.87
N LEU A 273 -18.66 -9.62 22.88
CA LEU A 273 -17.46 -8.79 23.07
C LEU A 273 -17.77 -7.37 23.53
N LYS A 274 -18.76 -6.72 22.90
CA LYS A 274 -19.21 -5.40 23.36
C LYS A 274 -19.72 -5.45 24.80
N ALA A 275 -20.45 -6.50 25.17
CA ALA A 275 -20.94 -6.67 26.54
C ALA A 275 -19.78 -6.86 27.54
N ALA A 276 -18.83 -7.77 27.25
CA ALA A 276 -17.67 -8.05 28.08
C ALA A 276 -16.77 -6.82 28.29
N LEU A 277 -16.61 -6.00 27.25
CA LEU A 277 -15.81 -4.76 27.28
C LEU A 277 -16.60 -3.54 27.78
N GLY A 278 -17.85 -3.73 28.24
CA GLY A 278 -18.65 -2.68 28.86
C GLY A 278 -19.20 -1.62 27.90
N PHE A 279 -19.21 -1.86 26.58
CA PHE A 279 -19.81 -0.97 25.57
C PHE A 279 -21.31 -0.77 25.74
N ASN A 280 -21.96 -1.50 26.65
CA ASN A 280 -23.36 -1.26 27.02
C ASN A 280 -23.53 -0.09 27.99
N GLY A 281 -22.49 0.27 28.75
CA GLY A 281 -22.51 1.35 29.73
C GLY A 281 -22.40 2.75 29.11
N LYS A 282 -23.14 3.72 29.67
CA LYS A 282 -23.20 5.11 29.15
C LYS A 282 -21.80 5.77 29.04
N LYS A 283 -20.92 5.52 30.01
CA LYS A 283 -19.56 6.11 30.06
C LYS A 283 -18.68 5.62 28.91
N ILE A 284 -18.62 4.31 28.66
CA ILE A 284 -17.82 3.75 27.55
C ILE A 284 -18.41 4.16 26.20
N LYS A 285 -19.74 4.15 26.05
CA LYS A 285 -20.41 4.65 24.85
C LYS A 285 -20.04 6.10 24.51
N SER A 286 -19.97 6.99 25.52
CA SER A 286 -19.59 8.39 25.27
C SER A 286 -18.14 8.56 24.83
N LEU A 287 -17.23 7.66 25.23
CA LEU A 287 -15.81 7.75 24.92
C LEU A 287 -15.47 7.10 23.56
N TYR A 288 -16.08 5.96 23.26
CA TYR A 288 -15.68 5.06 22.17
C TYR A 288 -16.81 4.74 21.17
N GLY A 289 -18.00 5.33 21.33
CA GLY A 289 -19.16 4.95 20.54
C GLY A 289 -19.74 3.60 20.96
N ASN A 290 -20.77 3.13 20.24
CA ASN A 290 -21.52 1.90 20.57
C ASN A 290 -21.19 0.70 19.66
N ASN A 291 -20.43 0.91 18.59
CA ASN A 291 -20.15 -0.13 17.60
C ASN A 291 -18.71 0.00 17.06
N PRO A 292 -17.71 -0.46 17.82
CA PRO A 292 -16.34 -0.48 17.35
C PRO A 292 -16.13 -1.57 16.27
N ASP A 293 -15.06 -1.42 15.51
CA ASP A 293 -14.48 -2.51 14.71
C ASP A 293 -13.56 -3.34 15.61
N PHE A 294 -13.49 -4.64 15.36
CA PHE A 294 -12.61 -5.55 16.08
C PHE A 294 -11.58 -6.14 15.12
N GLY A 295 -10.40 -6.42 15.65
CA GLY A 295 -9.30 -7.04 14.92
C GLY A 295 -8.51 -7.95 15.83
N ILE A 296 -7.63 -8.75 15.24
CA ILE A 296 -6.72 -9.64 15.96
C ILE A 296 -5.34 -9.01 15.98
N SER A 297 -4.65 -9.20 17.09
CA SER A 297 -3.29 -8.74 17.33
C SER A 297 -2.33 -9.22 16.25
N PRO A 298 -1.28 -8.42 16.01
CA PRO A 298 0.06 -8.90 16.23
C PRO A 298 0.46 -10.33 15.88
N ASP A 299 0.77 -10.97 16.98
CA ASP A 299 1.12 -12.36 17.19
C ASP A 299 -0.05 -13.33 17.05
N GLY A 300 -1.25 -12.87 16.65
CA GLY A 300 -2.44 -13.69 16.57
C GLY A 300 -2.97 -14.18 17.92
N LYS A 301 -2.54 -13.57 19.03
CA LYS A 301 -2.87 -14.04 20.39
C LYS A 301 -4.00 -13.26 21.05
N SER A 302 -4.18 -12.00 20.71
CA SER A 302 -5.06 -11.06 21.44
C SER A 302 -6.02 -10.34 20.51
N LEU A 303 -7.08 -9.74 21.06
CA LEU A 303 -8.06 -8.97 20.32
C LEU A 303 -7.88 -7.47 20.56
N TYR A 304 -8.07 -6.67 19.51
CA TYR A 304 -8.09 -5.21 19.55
C TYR A 304 -9.44 -4.67 19.09
N PHE A 305 -9.74 -3.43 19.46
CA PHE A 305 -10.88 -2.70 18.91
C PHE A 305 -10.51 -1.29 18.45
N ARG A 306 -11.25 -0.78 17.47
CA ARG A 306 -11.18 0.60 16.98
C ARG A 306 -12.55 1.26 17.03
N PRO A 307 -12.72 2.34 17.80
CA PRO A 307 -13.95 3.14 17.80
C PRO A 307 -14.24 3.72 16.42
N THR A 308 -15.46 3.52 15.95
CA THR A 308 -15.97 4.14 14.71
C THR A 308 -16.55 5.54 14.97
N HIS A 309 -16.87 5.85 16.24
CA HIS A 309 -17.49 7.07 16.71
C HIS A 309 -16.95 7.46 18.10
N GLY A 310 -17.29 8.65 18.59
CA GLY A 310 -16.90 9.13 19.93
C GLY A 310 -15.54 9.82 19.97
N LYS A 311 -15.10 10.19 21.18
CA LYS A 311 -13.88 10.99 21.43
C LYS A 311 -12.60 10.33 20.90
N PHE A 312 -12.57 9.00 20.85
CA PHE A 312 -11.39 8.24 20.41
C PHE A 312 -11.56 7.57 19.04
N LYS A 313 -12.44 8.11 18.18
CA LYS A 313 -12.64 7.64 16.82
C LYS A 313 -11.31 7.45 16.08
N GLY A 314 -11.14 6.29 15.45
CA GLY A 314 -9.97 5.95 14.64
C GLY A 314 -8.77 5.39 15.42
N LYS A 315 -8.76 5.43 16.76
CA LYS A 315 -7.66 4.90 17.57
C LYS A 315 -7.84 3.41 17.89
N THR A 316 -6.74 2.67 17.97
CA THR A 316 -6.75 1.23 18.30
C THR A 316 -6.48 1.00 19.77
N PHE A 317 -7.19 0.05 20.39
CA PHE A 317 -7.09 -0.28 21.82
C PHE A 317 -7.03 -1.80 22.02
N ASP A 318 -6.12 -2.25 22.89
CA ASP A 318 -6.02 -3.65 23.32
C ASP A 318 -7.20 -4.01 24.22
N THR A 319 -7.83 -5.16 23.97
CA THR A 319 -8.93 -5.66 24.81
C THR A 319 -8.43 -6.52 25.98
N SER A 320 -7.17 -6.95 25.95
CA SER A 320 -6.60 -7.99 26.83
C SER A 320 -7.26 -9.37 26.72
N LEU A 321 -8.21 -9.57 25.79
CA LEU A 321 -8.83 -10.86 25.50
C LEU A 321 -7.99 -11.62 24.49
N THR A 322 -7.77 -12.91 24.74
CA THR A 322 -7.08 -13.81 23.82
C THR A 322 -8.01 -14.36 22.75
N ILE A 323 -7.46 -14.93 21.67
CA ILE A 323 -8.27 -15.64 20.66
C ILE A 323 -9.05 -16.79 21.28
N GLN A 324 -8.47 -17.49 22.26
CA GLN A 324 -9.14 -18.59 22.95
C GLN A 324 -10.34 -18.08 23.76
N ASP A 325 -10.21 -16.95 24.45
CA ASP A 325 -11.32 -16.32 25.18
C ASP A 325 -12.50 -16.00 24.24
N VAL A 326 -12.21 -15.50 23.04
CA VAL A 326 -13.22 -15.20 22.02
C VAL A 326 -13.87 -16.47 21.48
N GLN A 327 -13.09 -17.54 21.26
CA GLN A 327 -13.61 -18.83 20.79
C GLN A 327 -14.52 -19.49 21.82
N ASP A 328 -14.19 -19.38 23.10
CA ASP A 328 -14.99 -19.93 24.18
C ASP A 328 -16.30 -19.16 24.42
N MET A 329 -16.45 -17.93 23.90
CA MET A 329 -17.74 -17.22 23.86
C MET A 329 -18.76 -17.82 22.87
N VAL A 330 -18.34 -18.78 22.05
CA VAL A 330 -19.14 -19.41 20.98
C VAL A 330 -19.50 -20.87 21.29
N ARG A 331 -18.80 -21.47 22.26
CA ARG A 331 -19.08 -22.81 22.80
C ARG A 331 -20.13 -22.71 23.90
#